data_AF-A0A7G9W9F4-F1
#
_entry.id   AF-A0A7G9W9F4-F1
#
_cell.length_a   1.000
_cell.length_b   1.000
_cell.length_c   1.000
_cell.angle_alpha   90.00
_cell.angle_beta   90.00
_cell.angle_gamma   90.00
#
_symmetry.space_group_name_H-M   'P 1'
#
loop_
_entity.id
_entity.type
_entity.pdbx_description
1 polymer ?
#
loop_
_entity_poly.entity_id
_entity_poly.type
_entity_poly.pdbx_seq_one_letter_code
_entity_poly.pdbx_strand_id
1 'polypeptide(L)' 'MREIKDDDILYTVAEVAKIMRTNPAYVYELIKANLLPVLKLGSYKVRKDDLLEFLETHVGMDLSNPHQIKQLEVSKGE' A
#
# COMPACT_ATOMS: atom_id res chain seq x y z
N MET A 1 -23.56 -2.27 20.65
CA MET A 1 -22.40 -2.59 19.80
C MET A 1 -22.67 -1.95 18.45
N ARG A 2 -21.82 -1.03 17.99
CA ARG A 2 -22.00 -0.43 16.65
C ARG A 2 -21.60 -1.48 15.61
N GLU A 3 -22.34 -1.53 14.51
CA GLU A 3 -22.00 -2.33 13.33
C GLU A 3 -20.68 -1.80 12.74
N ILE A 4 -19.72 -2.69 12.49
CA ILE A 4 -18.47 -2.34 11.83
C ILE A 4 -18.76 -2.19 10.34
N LYS A 5 -18.56 -1.00 9.80
CA LYS A 5 -18.69 -0.74 8.38
C LYS A 5 -17.40 -1.12 7.67
N ASP A 6 -17.50 -1.33 6.36
CA ASP A 6 -16.36 -1.72 5.53
C ASP A 6 -15.22 -0.66 5.59
N ASP A 7 -15.59 0.62 5.64
CA ASP A 7 -14.68 1.77 5.78
C ASP A 7 -13.94 1.82 7.15
N ASP A 8 -14.45 1.08 8.15
CA ASP A 8 -13.84 0.98 9.49
C ASP A 8 -12.70 -0.07 9.53
N ILE A 9 -12.47 -0.82 8.44
CA ILE A 9 -11.48 -1.90 8.39
C ILE A 9 -10.05 -1.36 8.38
N LEU A 10 -9.24 -1.89 9.29
CA LEU A 10 -7.81 -1.60 9.42
C LEU A 10 -6.96 -2.85 9.22
N TYR A 11 -5.96 -2.76 8.36
CA TYR A 11 -4.98 -3.82 8.12
C TYR A 11 -3.67 -3.52 8.83
N THR A 12 -3.03 -4.55 9.36
CA THR A 12 -1.62 -4.51 9.76
C THR A 12 -0.70 -4.47 8.54
N VAL A 13 0.55 -4.04 8.74
CA VAL A 13 1.59 -4.12 7.69
C VAL A 13 1.75 -5.54 7.13
N ALA A 14 1.62 -6.57 7.97
CA ALA A 14 1.74 -7.95 7.53
C ALA A 14 0.56 -8.39 6.64
N GLU A 15 -0.65 -7.91 6.91
CA GLU A 15 -1.83 -8.17 6.07
C GLU A 15 -1.75 -7.41 4.75
N VAL A 16 -1.33 -6.14 4.78
CA VAL A 16 -1.09 -5.35 3.55
C VAL A 16 -0.07 -6.04 2.66
N ALA A 17 1.04 -6.52 3.23
CA ALA A 17 2.06 -7.25 2.47
C ALA A 17 1.48 -8.50 1.78
N LYS A 18 0.62 -9.26 2.48
CA LYS A 18 -0.08 -10.43 1.91
C LYS A 18 -1.04 -10.03 0.79
N ILE A 19 -1.84 -8.97 0.99
CA ILE A 19 -2.80 -8.45 0.00
C ILE A 19 -2.07 -8.02 -1.28
N MET A 20 -1.00 -7.25 -1.15
CA MET A 20 -0.20 -6.74 -2.26
C MET A 20 0.75 -7.80 -2.86
N ARG A 21 0.78 -9.02 -2.29
CA ARG A 21 1.71 -10.10 -2.65
C ARG A 21 3.17 -9.65 -2.65
N THR A 22 3.56 -8.91 -1.62
CA THR A 22 4.92 -8.43 -1.37
C THR A 22 5.38 -8.84 0.04
N ASN A 23 6.49 -8.29 0.51
CA ASN A 23 7.02 -8.53 1.85
C ASN A 23 6.76 -7.32 2.79
N PRO A 24 6.70 -7.53 4.12
CA PRO A 24 6.47 -6.45 5.08
C PRO A 24 7.52 -5.33 5.04
N ALA A 25 8.78 -5.64 4.73
CA ALA A 25 9.83 -4.63 4.66
C ALA A 25 9.55 -3.61 3.55
N TYR A 26 9.12 -4.07 2.38
CA TYR A 26 8.72 -3.20 1.28
C TYR A 26 7.54 -2.30 1.65
N VAL A 27 6.55 -2.81 2.39
CA VAL A 27 5.45 -1.98 2.89
C VAL A 27 5.96 -0.88 3.83
N TYR A 28 6.94 -1.17 4.70
CA TYR A 28 7.58 -0.11 5.50
C TYR A 28 8.32 0.93 4.64
N GLU A 29 8.95 0.54 3.53
CA GLU A 29 9.57 1.49 2.60
C GLU A 29 8.53 2.40 1.94
N LEU A 30 7.36 1.88 1.53
CA LEU A 30 6.25 2.71 1.05
C LEU A 30 5.77 3.73 2.09
N ILE A 31 5.71 3.33 3.36
CA ILE A 31 5.34 4.21 4.48
C ILE A 31 6.41 5.30 4.67
N LYS A 32 7.70 4.94 4.67
CA LYS A 32 8.81 5.89 4.81
C LYS A 32 8.90 6.87 3.65
N ALA A 33 8.52 6.44 2.44
CA ALA A 33 8.40 7.29 1.27
C ALA A 33 7.15 8.20 1.28
N ASN A 34 6.32 8.15 2.35
CA ASN A 34 5.04 8.85 2.47
C ASN A 34 4.03 8.52 1.37
N LEU A 35 4.13 7.33 0.77
CA LEU A 35 3.21 6.88 -0.28
C LEU A 35 1.99 6.16 0.27
N LEU A 36 2.14 5.47 1.41
CA LEU A 36 1.06 4.72 2.04
C LEU A 36 0.72 5.33 3.41
N PRO A 37 -0.44 6.01 3.55
CA PRO A 37 -0.88 6.59 4.80
C PRO A 37 -1.10 5.52 5.88
N VAL A 38 -0.73 5.83 7.13
CA VAL A 38 -0.85 4.90 8.27
C VAL A 38 -1.26 5.57 9.57
N LEU A 39 -1.90 4.79 10.44
CA LEU A 39 -2.16 5.11 11.84
C LEU A 39 -1.19 4.34 12.74
N LYS A 40 -0.73 4.94 13.84
CA LYS A 40 0.08 4.26 14.87
C LYS A 40 -0.77 3.94 16.10
N LEU A 41 -1.21 2.69 16.22
CA LEU A 41 -2.04 2.18 17.33
C LEU A 41 -1.29 1.06 18.06
N GLY A 42 -0.08 1.37 18.53
CA GLY A 42 0.92 0.38 18.99
C GLY A 42 1.72 -0.23 17.83
N SER A 43 1.04 -0.71 16.81
CA SER A 43 1.62 -1.06 15.50
C SER A 43 0.99 -0.24 14.38
N TYR A 44 1.63 -0.16 13.21
CA TYR A 44 1.03 0.53 12.08
C TYR A 44 -0.23 -0.18 11.61
N LYS A 45 -1.23 0.62 11.23
CA LYS A 45 -2.48 0.21 10.63
C LYS A 45 -2.71 1.03 9.36
N VAL A 46 -3.19 0.37 8.32
CA VAL A 46 -3.57 0.98 7.04
C VAL A 46 -5.07 0.84 6.93
N ARG A 47 -5.78 1.93 6.66
CA ARG A 47 -7.22 1.85 6.38
C ARG A 47 -7.43 1.12 5.06
N LYS A 48 -8.56 0.41 4.94
CA LYS A 48 -8.93 -0.24 3.69
C LYS A 48 -8.96 0.75 2.51
N ASP A 49 -9.61 1.90 2.71
CA ASP A 49 -9.75 2.92 1.66
C ASP A 49 -8.41 3.46 1.20
N ASP A 50 -7.51 3.80 2.14
CA ASP A 50 -6.18 4.32 1.82
C ASP A 50 -5.35 3.29 1.02
N LEU A 51 -5.50 1.99 1.30
CA LEU A 51 -4.85 0.93 0.52
C LEU A 51 -5.42 0.81 -0.90
N LEU A 52 -6.75 0.91 -1.05
CA LEU A 52 -7.40 0.84 -2.35
C LEU A 52 -7.03 2.05 -3.22
N GLU A 53 -7.06 3.25 -2.65
CA GLU A 53 -6.65 4.49 -3.32
C GLU A 53 -5.18 4.44 -3.74
N PHE A 54 -4.30 3.93 -2.86
CA PHE A 54 -2.90 3.73 -3.19
C PHE A 54 -2.73 2.81 -4.42
N LEU A 55 -3.43 1.67 -4.45
CA LEU A 55 -3.35 0.72 -5.56
C LEU A 55 -3.86 1.32 -6.86
N GLU A 56 -5.00 2.02 -6.83
CA GLU A 56 -5.60 2.66 -8.00
C GLU A 56 -4.69 3.78 -8.56
N THR A 57 -4.14 4.62 -7.69
CA THR A 57 -3.28 5.75 -8.05
C THR A 57 -1.99 5.30 -8.74
N HIS A 58 -1.45 4.13 -8.38
CA HIS A 58 -0.15 3.66 -8.84
C HIS A 58 -0.22 2.58 -9.93
N VAL A 59 -1.40 2.33 -10.50
CA VAL A 59 -1.53 1.46 -11.66
C VAL A 59 -0.63 1.96 -12.80
N GLY A 60 0.18 1.07 -13.39
CA GLY A 60 1.06 1.40 -14.51
C GLY A 60 2.35 2.14 -14.11
N MET A 61 2.68 2.19 -12.82
CA MET A 61 3.93 2.77 -12.32
C MET A 61 4.90 1.67 -11.85
N ASP A 62 6.20 1.96 -11.95
CA ASP A 62 7.27 1.15 -11.34
C ASP A 62 7.61 1.74 -9.96
N LEU A 63 7.27 0.98 -8.92
CA LEU A 63 7.50 1.32 -7.52
C LEU A 63 8.67 0.52 -6.91
N SER A 64 9.47 -0.19 -7.71
CA SER A 64 10.60 -1.00 -7.22
C SER A 64 11.52 -0.20 -6.29
N ASN A 65 11.66 1.11 -6.56
CA ASN A 65 12.18 2.09 -5.61
C ASN A 65 11.07 3.09 -5.23
N PRO A 66 10.47 2.99 -4.03
CA PRO A 66 9.44 3.91 -3.54
C PRO A 66 9.86 5.39 -3.52
N HIS A 67 11.15 5.70 -3.43
CA HIS A 67 11.65 7.08 -3.45
C HIS A 67 11.86 7.64 -4.87
N GLN A 68 11.66 6.83 -5.90
CA GLN A 68 11.86 7.20 -7.30
C GLN A 68 10.82 6.51 -8.18
N ILE A 69 9.53 6.81 -7.94
CA ILE A 69 8.43 6.31 -8.75
C ILE A 69 8.57 6.85 -10.18
N LYS A 70 8.35 5.97 -11.15
CA LYS A 70 8.34 6.30 -12.58
C LYS A 70 7.25 5.52 -13.30
N GLN A 71 6.95 5.89 -14.53
CA GLN A 71 6.06 5.06 -15.36
C GLN A 71 6.69 3.70 -15.63
N LEU A 72 5.86 2.67 -15.62
CA LEU A 72 6.29 1.33 -15.96
C LEU A 72 6.60 1.24 -17.46
N GLU A 73 7.87 1.03 -17.79
CA GLU A 73 8.29 0.78 -19.16
C GLU A 73 8.02 -0.69 -19.50
N VAL A 74 6.83 -0.97 -20.03
CA VAL A 74 6.55 -2.27 -20.63
C VAL A 74 7.10 -2.23 -22.04
N SER A 75 8.29 -2.79 -22.27
CA SER A 75 8.75 -3.02 -23.64
C SER A 75 7.70 -3.90 -24.33
N LYS A 76 7.06 -3.36 -25.36
CA LYS A 76 6.32 -4.18 -26.31
C LYS A 76 7.39 -5.02 -26.99
N GLY A 77 7.50 -6.29 -26.58
CA GLY A 77 8.33 -7.25 -27.31
C GLY A 77 7.94 -7.20 -28.78
N GLU A 78 8.93 -6.97 -29.64
CA GLU A 78 8.83 -7.08 -31.09
C GLU A 78 8.41 -8.51 -31.50
#